data_AF-A0A6P5AD53-F1
#
_entry.id   AF-A0A6P5AD53-F1
#
_cell.length_a   1.000
_cell.length_b   1.000
_cell.length_c   1.000
_cell.angle_alpha   90.00
_cell.angle_beta   90.00
_cell.angle_gamma   90.00
#
_symmetry.space_group_name_H-M   'P 1'
#
loop_
_entity.id
_entity.type
_entity.pdbx_description
1 polymer ?
#
loop_
_entity_poly.entity_id
_entity_poly.type
_entity_poly.pdbx_seq_one_letter_code
_entity_poly.pdbx_strand_id
1 'polypeptide(L)'
;MEEPMEEQSAEETTEKQALNSEGDQKPAERKKLPSLLRPVVIVPSAVMGAISMEEYEMQYWPKLENAIVQLLTQTPGDYIPISYEQMYSCVYKCVCQQHSERMYNDLMSLVIGHLQRVSQELKTR
;
A
#
# COMPACT_ATOMS: atom_id res chain seq x y z
N MET A 1 2.92 39.33 -2.93
CA MET A 1 4.31 39.24 -2.42
C MET A 1 4.66 37.77 -2.39
N GLU A 2 4.84 37.11 -3.53
CA GLU A 2 5.80 37.38 -4.62
C GLU A 2 7.26 37.41 -4.13
N GLU A 3 7.92 36.26 -4.33
CA GLU A 3 9.26 36.01 -4.92
C GLU A 3 10.51 36.73 -4.35
N PRO A 4 11.77 36.35 -4.69
CA PRO A 4 12.29 35.34 -5.65
C PRO A 4 13.34 34.37 -5.02
N MET A 5 13.62 33.18 -5.55
CA MET A 5 14.59 32.83 -6.61
C MET A 5 15.98 33.48 -6.48
N GLU A 6 16.97 32.71 -6.02
CA GLU A 6 18.37 32.94 -6.35
C GLU A 6 18.99 31.65 -6.90
N GLU A 7 19.23 31.72 -8.20
CA GLU A 7 20.11 30.88 -9.00
C GLU A 7 21.54 31.41 -8.83
N GLN A 8 22.52 30.53 -8.61
CA GLN A 8 23.87 30.76 -9.10
C GLN A 8 24.68 29.46 -9.21
N SER A 9 25.36 29.37 -10.34
CA SER A 9 26.04 28.24 -10.95
C SER A 9 27.55 28.36 -10.79
N ALA A 10 28.22 27.24 -11.06
CA ALA A 10 29.64 27.06 -11.41
C ALA A 10 30.69 27.24 -10.30
N GLU A 11 31.47 26.19 -10.01
CA GLU A 11 32.76 25.98 -10.66
C GLU A 11 33.35 24.59 -10.37
N GLU A 12 34.07 24.10 -11.35
CA GLU A 12 34.74 22.81 -11.50
C GLU A 12 36.16 22.89 -10.95
N THR A 13 36.64 21.97 -10.11
CA THR A 13 38.07 21.63 -10.09
C THR A 13 38.32 20.22 -9.56
N THR A 14 38.99 19.44 -10.40
CA THR A 14 39.64 18.16 -10.14
C THR A 14 40.86 18.37 -9.26
N GLU A 15 41.08 17.57 -8.21
CA GLU A 15 42.41 16.97 -7.98
C GLU A 15 42.40 15.90 -6.88
N LYS A 16 42.95 14.75 -7.25
CA LYS A 16 43.29 13.63 -6.37
C LYS A 16 44.63 13.96 -5.73
N GLN A 17 44.78 13.76 -4.42
CA GLN A 17 46.10 13.37 -3.90
C GLN A 17 45.99 12.54 -2.63
N ALA A 18 46.44 11.29 -2.79
CA ALA A 18 46.74 10.36 -1.74
C ALA A 18 47.99 10.81 -0.99
N LEU A 19 47.95 10.76 0.34
CA LEU A 19 49.15 10.47 1.12
C LEU A 19 48.76 9.62 2.33
N ASN A 20 49.15 8.35 2.22
CA ASN A 20 49.25 7.39 3.30
C ASN A 20 50.37 7.84 4.26
N SER A 21 50.11 7.81 5.56
CA SER A 21 51.15 7.61 6.57
C SER A 21 50.55 6.91 7.77
N GLU A 22 50.98 5.66 7.91
CA GLU A 22 50.71 4.74 9.01
C GLU A 22 51.28 5.26 10.33
N GLY A 23 50.51 5.10 11.40
CA GLY A 23 50.92 5.33 12.78
C GLY A 23 50.09 4.45 13.71
N ASP A 24 50.77 3.59 14.46
CA ASP A 24 50.29 2.42 15.19
C ASP A 24 49.61 2.74 16.55
N GLN A 25 48.80 1.78 17.03
CA GLN A 25 48.47 1.42 18.43
C GLN A 25 47.10 1.83 19.08
N LYS A 26 46.17 0.84 19.08
CA LYS A 26 45.10 0.36 20.03
C LYS A 26 44.66 1.21 21.28
N PRO A 27 43.50 0.93 21.97
CA PRO A 27 42.25 0.20 21.67
C PRO A 27 40.96 1.01 22.00
N ALA A 28 39.84 0.73 21.33
CA ALA A 28 38.52 1.04 21.92
C ALA A 28 37.47 0.05 21.41
N GLU A 29 37.04 -0.86 22.30
CA GLU A 29 35.87 -1.71 22.13
C GLU A 29 34.63 -0.84 21.90
N ARG A 30 34.31 -0.60 20.63
CA ARG A 30 33.03 -0.02 20.24
C ARG A 30 32.01 -1.15 20.26
N LYS A 31 31.27 -1.22 21.37
CA LYS A 31 30.07 -2.06 21.55
C LYS A 31 29.27 -2.05 20.24
N LYS A 32 29.28 -3.16 19.49
CA LYS A 32 28.41 -3.35 18.34
C LYS A 32 26.98 -3.39 18.87
N LEU A 33 26.29 -2.25 18.83
CA LEU A 33 24.83 -2.28 18.86
C LEU A 33 24.37 -3.03 17.60
N PRO A 34 23.48 -4.02 17.71
CA PRO A 34 22.89 -4.60 16.52
C PRO A 34 22.05 -3.52 15.85
N SER A 35 22.45 -3.10 14.65
CA SER A 35 21.64 -2.30 13.76
C SER A 35 20.45 -3.14 13.29
N LEU A 36 19.40 -3.22 14.12
CA LEU A 36 18.11 -3.81 13.77
C LEU A 36 17.22 -2.82 13.00
N LEU A 37 17.83 -2.05 12.11
CA LEU A 37 17.11 -1.38 11.04
C LEU A 37 17.37 -2.19 9.78
N ARG A 38 16.68 -3.33 9.69
CA ARG A 38 16.47 -3.95 8.38
C ARG A 38 15.66 -2.93 7.58
N PRO A 39 16.14 -2.48 6.41
CA PRO A 39 15.27 -1.76 5.51
C PRO A 39 14.10 -2.69 5.21
N VAL A 40 12.89 -2.29 5.60
CA VAL A 40 11.69 -2.86 5.01
C VAL A 40 11.75 -2.38 3.57
N VAL A 41 12.37 -3.19 2.71
CA VAL A 41 12.23 -3.01 1.28
C VAL A 41 10.78 -3.33 1.00
N ILE A 42 9.93 -2.31 0.99
CA ILE A 42 8.65 -2.38 0.31
C ILE A 42 9.04 -2.51 -1.14
N VAL A 43 9.27 -3.75 -1.59
CA VAL A 43 9.43 -4.02 -3.01
C VAL A 43 8.06 -3.68 -3.58
N PRO A 44 7.91 -2.62 -4.41
CA PRO A 44 6.72 -2.53 -5.22
C PRO A 44 6.79 -3.80 -6.06
N SER A 45 5.83 -4.71 -5.89
CA SER A 45 5.77 -5.96 -6.63
C SER A 45 5.44 -5.66 -8.09
N ALA A 46 6.36 -5.03 -8.81
CA ALA A 46 6.28 -4.62 -10.20
C ALA A 46 6.45 -5.80 -11.17
N VAL A 47 6.18 -7.03 -10.71
CA VAL A 47 6.23 -8.26 -11.51
C VAL A 47 4.95 -9.09 -11.46
N MET A 48 3.85 -8.58 -10.89
CA MET A 48 2.57 -9.23 -11.14
C MET A 48 2.06 -8.77 -12.49
N GLY A 49 2.08 -9.70 -13.46
CA GLY A 49 1.52 -9.52 -14.79
C GLY A 49 0.13 -8.90 -14.73
N ALA A 50 -0.26 -8.24 -15.84
CA ALA A 50 -1.56 -7.61 -15.95
C ALA A 50 -2.65 -8.55 -15.41
N ILE A 51 -3.37 -8.12 -14.37
CA ILE A 51 -4.50 -8.89 -13.83
C ILE A 51 -5.52 -8.93 -14.95
N SER A 52 -5.75 -10.13 -15.49
CA SER A 52 -6.78 -10.32 -16.50
C SER A 52 -8.14 -10.01 -15.89
N MET A 53 -9.09 -9.62 -16.73
CA MET A 53 -10.45 -9.32 -16.29
C MET A 53 -11.09 -10.53 -15.57
N GLU A 54 -10.78 -11.74 -16.04
CA GLU A 54 -11.24 -12.99 -15.46
C GLU A 54 -10.69 -13.20 -14.04
N GLU A 55 -9.41 -12.88 -13.80
CA GLU A 55 -8.81 -13.03 -12.48
C GLU A 55 -9.38 -12.00 -11.48
N TYR A 56 -9.70 -10.78 -11.95
CA TYR A 56 -10.46 -9.81 -11.15
C TYR A 56 -11.80 -10.41 -10.69
N GLU A 57 -12.60 -10.95 -11.61
CA GLU A 57 -13.94 -11.48 -11.31
C GLU A 57 -13.93 -12.75 -10.46
N MET A 58 -12.98 -13.65 -10.71
CA MET A 58 -12.99 -14.96 -10.08
C MET A 58 -12.21 -15.00 -8.76
N GLN A 59 -11.22 -14.12 -8.57
CA GLN A 59 -10.26 -14.26 -7.48
C GLN A 59 -10.14 -13.05 -6.57
N TYR A 60 -10.22 -11.84 -7.11
CA TYR A 60 -10.04 -10.61 -6.33
C TYR A 60 -11.37 -10.04 -5.83
N TRP A 61 -12.32 -9.79 -6.73
CA TRP A 61 -13.62 -9.21 -6.41
C TRP A 61 -14.42 -10.04 -5.38
N PRO A 62 -14.54 -11.38 -5.49
CA PRO A 62 -15.33 -12.17 -4.54
C PRO A 62 -14.81 -12.10 -3.11
N LYS A 63 -13.48 -11.94 -2.94
CA LYS A 63 -12.88 -11.75 -1.62
C LYS A 63 -13.24 -10.39 -1.02
N LEU A 64 -13.20 -9.36 -1.84
CA LEU A 64 -13.55 -8.00 -1.45
C LEU A 64 -15.05 -7.89 -1.15
N GLU A 65 -15.89 -8.42 -2.04
CA GLU A 65 -17.34 -8.50 -1.88
C GLU A 65 -17.72 -9.21 -0.57
N ASN A 66 -17.16 -10.39 -0.30
CA ASN A 66 -17.45 -11.12 0.93
C ASN A 66 -17.03 -10.32 2.19
N ALA A 67 -15.88 -9.65 2.16
CA ALA A 67 -15.45 -8.81 3.27
C ALA A 67 -16.39 -7.60 3.48
N ILE A 68 -16.86 -6.97 2.40
CA ILE A 68 -17.81 -5.85 2.47
C ILE A 68 -19.16 -6.32 2.98
N VAL A 69 -19.68 -7.45 2.48
CA VAL A 69 -20.95 -8.03 2.96
C VAL A 69 -20.85 -8.33 4.45
N GLN A 70 -19.77 -8.98 4.89
CA GLN A 70 -19.53 -9.24 6.30
C GLN A 70 -19.49 -7.96 7.12
N LEU A 71 -18.88 -6.88 6.62
CA LEU A 71 -18.85 -5.58 7.27
C LEU A 71 -20.26 -4.95 7.40
N LEU A 72 -21.08 -5.08 6.35
CA LEU A 72 -22.43 -4.51 6.31
C LEU A 72 -23.44 -5.28 7.16
N THR A 73 -23.27 -6.59 7.33
CA THR A 73 -24.17 -7.43 8.14
C THR A 73 -23.70 -7.62 9.58
N GLN A 74 -22.63 -6.94 9.99
CA GLN A 74 -22.11 -7.02 11.36
C GLN A 74 -23.19 -6.71 12.39
N THR A 75 -23.28 -7.56 13.43
CA THR A 75 -23.96 -7.17 14.66
C THR A 75 -22.95 -6.55 15.62
N PRO A 76 -23.33 -5.51 16.38
CA PRO A 76 -22.41 -4.86 17.31
C PRO A 76 -21.96 -5.86 18.40
N GLY A 77 -20.66 -6.18 18.40
CA GLY A 77 -20.04 -7.11 19.35
C GLY A 77 -19.42 -8.35 18.70
N ASP A 78 -19.70 -8.61 17.42
CA ASP A 78 -19.10 -9.72 16.68
C ASP A 78 -17.67 -9.40 16.20
N TYR A 79 -16.82 -10.43 16.21
CA TYR A 79 -15.49 -10.36 15.62
C TYR A 79 -15.55 -10.69 14.13
N ILE A 80 -14.96 -9.83 13.28
CA ILE A 80 -14.86 -10.06 11.85
C ILE A 80 -13.47 -10.58 11.49
N PRO A 81 -13.36 -11.79 10.92
CA PRO A 81 -12.09 -12.29 10.41
C PRO A 81 -11.76 -11.67 9.04
N ILE A 82 -11.62 -10.33 8.98
CA ILE A 82 -11.15 -9.62 7.78
C ILE A 82 -9.67 -9.29 7.93
N SER A 83 -8.87 -9.80 6.99
CA SER A 83 -7.48 -9.38 6.86
C SER A 83 -7.39 -8.07 6.09
N TYR A 84 -7.41 -6.93 6.80
CA TYR A 84 -7.35 -5.61 6.18
C TYR A 84 -6.13 -5.41 5.28
N GLU A 85 -4.95 -5.93 5.66
CA GLU A 85 -3.74 -5.88 4.83
C GLU A 85 -3.93 -6.53 3.45
N GLN A 86 -4.65 -7.65 3.42
CA GLN A 86 -4.95 -8.37 2.17
C GLN A 86 -5.98 -7.60 1.35
N MET A 87 -6.98 -6.97 1.99
CA MET A 87 -7.96 -6.13 1.31
C MET A 87 -7.31 -4.89 0.69
N TYR A 88 -6.45 -4.19 1.43
CA TYR A 88 -5.70 -3.05 0.88
C TYR A 88 -4.80 -3.45 -0.28
N SER A 89 -4.10 -4.60 -0.16
CA SER A 89 -3.28 -5.14 -1.24
C SER A 89 -4.10 -5.51 -2.47
N CYS A 90 -5.28 -6.10 -2.28
CA CYS A 90 -6.22 -6.46 -3.34
C CYS A 90 -6.67 -5.21 -4.10
N VAL A 91 -7.14 -4.20 -3.38
CA VAL A 91 -7.61 -2.92 -3.97
C VAL A 91 -6.47 -2.23 -4.72
N TYR A 92 -5.28 -2.13 -4.13
CA TYR A 92 -4.13 -1.51 -4.79
C TYR A 92 -3.80 -2.20 -6.12
N LYS A 93 -3.77 -3.53 -6.15
CA LYS A 93 -3.52 -4.30 -7.38
C LYS A 93 -4.61 -4.07 -8.42
N CYS A 94 -5.89 -4.09 -8.05
CA CYS A 94 -6.99 -3.86 -9.00
C CYS A 94 -6.95 -2.45 -9.59
N VAL A 95 -6.64 -1.43 -8.79
CA VAL A 95 -6.54 -0.03 -9.25
C VAL A 95 -5.33 0.16 -10.17
N CYS A 96 -4.17 -0.38 -9.82
CA CYS A 96 -2.96 -0.30 -10.66
C CYS A 96 -3.14 -0.98 -12.03
N GLN A 97 -4.05 -1.96 -12.12
CA GLN A 97 -4.34 -2.72 -13.35
C GLN A 97 -5.56 -2.18 -14.12
N GLN A 98 -5.95 -0.92 -13.89
CA GLN A 98 -7.05 -0.22 -14.56
C GLN A 98 -8.47 -0.80 -14.36
N HIS A 99 -8.71 -1.56 -13.29
CA HIS A 99 -10.05 -2.06 -12.93
C HIS A 99 -10.81 -1.13 -11.96
N SER A 100 -10.35 0.11 -11.79
CA SER A 100 -10.90 1.04 -10.78
C SER A 100 -12.36 1.42 -11.03
N GLU A 101 -12.72 1.74 -12.27
CA GLU A 101 -14.10 2.11 -12.63
C GLU A 101 -15.05 0.93 -12.42
N ARG A 102 -14.62 -0.27 -12.79
CA ARG A 102 -15.42 -1.48 -12.60
C ARG A 102 -15.64 -1.78 -11.12
N MET A 103 -14.56 -1.79 -10.34
CA MET A 103 -14.61 -1.98 -8.89
C MET A 103 -15.52 -0.95 -8.21
N TYR A 104 -15.52 0.30 -8.67
CA TYR A 104 -16.45 1.31 -8.18
C TYR A 104 -17.91 0.96 -8.47
N ASN A 105 -18.23 0.56 -9.71
CA ASN A 105 -19.58 0.18 -10.10
C ASN A 105 -20.07 -1.05 -9.31
N ASP A 106 -19.21 -2.08 -9.18
CA ASP A 106 -19.54 -3.29 -8.44
C ASP A 106 -19.78 -2.98 -6.95
N LEU A 107 -18.94 -2.13 -6.35
CA LEU A 107 -19.09 -1.67 -4.97
C LEU A 107 -20.39 -0.89 -4.76
N MET A 108 -20.70 0.04 -5.66
CA MET A 108 -21.95 0.81 -5.58
C MET A 108 -23.17 -0.09 -5.71
N SER A 109 -23.17 -1.03 -6.66
CA SER A 109 -24.25 -1.99 -6.85
C SER A 109 -24.48 -2.84 -5.60
N LEU A 110 -23.39 -3.32 -4.97
CA LEU A 110 -23.43 -4.09 -3.74
C LEU A 110 -24.03 -3.31 -2.57
N VAL A 111 -23.57 -2.08 -2.35
CA VAL A 111 -24.05 -1.22 -1.25
C VAL A 111 -25.51 -0.83 -1.47
N ILE A 112 -25.87 -0.40 -2.69
CA ILE A 112 -27.25 -0.06 -3.05
C ILE A 112 -28.17 -1.26 -2.84
N GLY A 113 -27.77 -2.44 -3.33
CA GLY A 113 -28.54 -3.68 -3.16
C GLY A 113 -28.72 -4.06 -1.69
N HIS A 114 -27.68 -3.87 -0.87
CA HIS A 114 -27.78 -4.09 0.57
C HIS A 114 -28.78 -3.12 1.23
N LEU A 115 -28.67 -1.82 0.95
CA LEU A 115 -29.58 -0.81 1.50
C LEU A 115 -31.03 -1.02 1.05
N GLN A 116 -31.25 -1.42 -0.20
CA GLN A 116 -32.58 -1.76 -0.70
C GLN A 116 -33.18 -2.96 0.05
N ARG A 117 -32.39 -4.01 0.28
CA ARG A 117 -32.82 -5.18 1.07
C ARG A 117 -33.20 -4.78 2.49
N VAL A 118 -32.32 -4.04 3.18
CA VAL A 118 -32.58 -3.54 4.53
C VAL A 118 -33.83 -2.67 4.57
N SER A 119 -34.02 -1.80 3.56
CA SER A 119 -35.24 -0.98 3.46
C SER A 119 -36.51 -1.82 3.31
N GLN A 120 -36.48 -2.91 2.54
CA GLN A 120 -37.63 -3.82 2.39
C GLN A 120 -37.90 -4.61 3.68
N GLU A 121 -36.85 -5.08 4.35
CA GLU A 121 -36.96 -5.76 5.65
C GLU A 121 -37.57 -4.85 6.71
N LEU A 122 -37.22 -3.55 6.69
CA LEU A 122 -37.81 -2.56 7.60
C LEU A 122 -39.26 -2.22 7.27
N LYS A 123 -39.67 -2.26 5.99
CA LYS A 123 -41.06 -2.01 5.57
C LYS A 123 -42.00 -3.18 5.82
N THR A 124 -41.46 -4.40 5.88
CA THR A 124 -42.20 -5.63 6.14
C THR A 124 -42.31 -5.94 7.64
N ARG A 125 -41.60 -5.19 8.49
CA ARG A 125 -41.76 -5.16 9.95
C ARG A 125 -42.77 -4.11 10.37
#